data_AF-A0A6I6G6D3-F1
#
_entry.id   AF-A0A6I6G6D3-F1
#
_cell.length_a   1.000
_cell.length_b   1.000
_cell.length_c   1.000
_cell.angle_alpha   90.00
_cell.angle_beta   90.00
_cell.angle_gamma   90.00
#
_symmetry.space_group_name_H-M   'P 1'
#
loop_
_entity.id
_entity.type
_entity.pdbx_description
1 polymer ?
#
loop_
_entity_poly.entity_id
_entity_poly.type
_entity_poly.pdbx_seq_one_letter_code
_entity_poly.pdbx_strand_id
1 'polypeptide(L)'
;MTGRSAGGAGTGGAGSGDVGTGGAGSGDVEVRAEAGRLALRLEAARERFDDDAVRDLLAPALARVTRLHDIARSLADGAASDAETEQAARDLADTHPTRRLR
;
A
#
# COMPACT_ATOMS: atom_id res chain seq x y z
N MET A 1 -72.18 -33.87 -25.89
CA MET A 1 -71.97 -33.32 -27.24
C MET A 1 -72.75 -32.02 -27.37
N THR A 2 -72.07 -30.88 -27.14
CA THR A 2 -72.34 -29.58 -27.76
C THR A 2 -71.02 -28.81 -27.65
N GLY A 3 -70.54 -28.29 -28.78
CA GLY A 3 -69.28 -27.59 -28.88
C GLY A 3 -69.44 -26.25 -29.58
N ARG A 4 -68.35 -25.47 -29.55
CA ARG A 4 -68.07 -24.18 -30.24
C ARG A 4 -68.95 -23.00 -29.81
N SER A 5 -68.49 -21.75 -29.79
CA SER A 5 -67.30 -21.10 -30.35
C SER A 5 -67.18 -19.71 -29.70
N ALA A 6 -65.97 -19.22 -29.47
CA ALA A 6 -65.68 -17.79 -29.56
C ALA A 6 -64.22 -17.64 -29.99
N GLY A 7 -64.04 -17.35 -31.28
CA GLY A 7 -62.76 -17.03 -31.89
C GLY A 7 -62.30 -15.63 -31.48
N GLY A 8 -60.98 -15.45 -31.52
CA GLY A 8 -60.30 -14.24 -31.11
C GLY A 8 -60.37 -13.09 -32.12
N ALA A 9 -59.85 -11.96 -31.68
CA ALA A 9 -59.30 -10.91 -32.52
C ALA A 9 -58.17 -10.25 -31.72
N GLY A 10 -56.93 -10.47 -32.16
CA GLY A 10 -55.78 -9.72 -31.69
C GLY A 10 -55.78 -8.31 -32.29
N THR A 11 -55.44 -7.34 -31.47
CA THR A 11 -54.74 -6.08 -31.81
C THR A 11 -53.88 -5.80 -30.56
N GLY A 12 -52.57 -5.63 -30.62
CA GLY A 12 -51.84 -4.71 -31.46
C GLY A 12 -51.14 -3.73 -30.51
N GLY A 13 -49.83 -3.95 -30.33
CA GLY A 13 -48.79 -3.02 -29.87
C GLY A 13 -49.11 -1.81 -28.96
N ALA A 14 -48.51 -1.81 -27.79
CA ALA A 14 -47.58 -0.76 -27.29
C ALA A 14 -46.93 -1.33 -26.01
N GLY A 15 -45.63 -1.54 -25.87
CA GLY A 15 -44.56 -0.75 -26.45
C GLY A 15 -44.41 0.58 -25.72
N SER A 16 -44.18 0.55 -24.41
CA SER A 16 -43.41 1.57 -23.66
C SER A 16 -43.12 0.95 -22.29
N GLY A 17 -41.94 0.40 -22.01
CA GLY A 17 -40.66 1.04 -22.26
C GLY A 17 -40.50 2.23 -21.31
N ASP A 18 -40.59 1.99 -20.00
CA ASP A 18 -40.02 2.88 -19.00
C ASP A 18 -39.50 2.04 -17.81
N VAL A 19 -38.52 1.19 -18.10
CA VAL A 19 -37.49 0.94 -17.08
C VAL A 19 -36.58 2.14 -17.22
N GLY A 20 -36.79 3.14 -16.35
CA GLY A 20 -35.99 4.34 -16.26
C GLY A 20 -34.51 3.97 -16.22
N THR A 21 -33.86 4.04 -17.38
CA THR A 21 -32.42 3.83 -17.58
C THR A 21 -31.63 5.08 -17.17
N GLY A 22 -32.27 6.05 -16.52
CA GLY A 22 -31.68 7.33 -16.13
C GLY A 22 -30.77 7.30 -14.90
N GLY A 23 -30.75 6.21 -14.12
CA GLY A 23 -29.96 6.11 -12.89
C GLY A 23 -28.65 5.32 -13.00
N ALA A 24 -28.58 4.35 -13.92
CA ALA A 24 -27.43 3.44 -14.02
C ALA A 24 -26.17 4.15 -14.54
N GLY A 25 -26.32 5.03 -15.54
CA GLY A 25 -25.16 5.71 -16.14
C GLY A 25 -24.49 6.75 -15.26
N SER A 26 -25.24 7.45 -14.39
CA SER A 26 -24.66 8.51 -13.53
C SER A 26 -23.86 7.92 -12.37
N GLY A 27 -24.40 6.89 -11.72
CA GLY A 27 -23.71 6.18 -10.63
C GLY A 27 -22.44 5.49 -11.11
N ASP A 28 -22.48 4.84 -12.28
CA ASP A 28 -21.31 4.15 -12.85
C ASP A 28 -20.20 5.13 -13.24
N VAL A 29 -20.55 6.34 -13.71
CA VAL A 29 -19.59 7.40 -14.02
C VAL A 29 -18.95 7.96 -12.74
N GLU A 30 -19.73 8.16 -11.68
CA GLU A 30 -19.23 8.61 -10.37
C GLU A 30 -18.32 7.56 -9.72
N VAL A 31 -18.72 6.28 -9.75
CA VAL A 31 -17.90 5.17 -9.24
C VAL A 31 -16.60 5.05 -10.02
N ARG A 32 -16.63 5.20 -11.35
CA ARG A 32 -15.41 5.21 -12.18
C ARG A 32 -14.50 6.40 -11.85
N ALA A 33 -15.07 7.58 -11.66
CA ALA A 33 -14.31 8.77 -11.28
C ALA A 33 -13.68 8.62 -9.89
N GLU A 34 -14.40 8.04 -8.92
CA GLU A 34 -13.87 7.74 -7.59
C GLU A 34 -12.81 6.65 -7.63
N ALA A 35 -12.99 5.60 -8.44
CA ALA A 35 -11.99 4.57 -8.65
C ALA A 35 -10.69 5.15 -9.23
N GLY A 36 -10.78 6.11 -10.17
CA GLY A 36 -9.64 6.85 -10.68
C GLY A 36 -8.92 7.67 -9.60
N ARG A 37 -9.67 8.38 -8.74
CA ARG A 37 -9.11 9.10 -7.60
C ARG A 37 -8.45 8.16 -6.58
N LEU A 38 -9.03 6.98 -6.35
CA LEU A 38 -8.47 5.98 -5.46
C LEU A 38 -7.17 5.40 -6.02
N ALA A 39 -7.13 5.08 -7.32
CA ALA A 39 -5.93 4.60 -8.00
C ALA A 39 -4.77 5.60 -7.90
N LEU A 40 -5.04 6.90 -8.14
CA LEU A 40 -4.03 7.96 -7.98
C LEU A 40 -3.51 8.06 -6.53
N ARG A 41 -4.40 7.92 -5.54
CA ARG A 41 -4.00 7.92 -4.12
C ARG A 41 -3.14 6.71 -3.76
N LEU A 42 -3.45 5.54 -4.32
CA LEU A 42 -2.69 4.31 -4.10
C LEU A 42 -1.31 4.39 -4.76
N GLU A 43 -1.22 4.93 -5.97
CA GLU A 43 0.08 5.11 -6.65
C GLU A 43 0.97 6.08 -5.87
N ALA A 44 0.42 7.23 -5.44
CA ALA A 44 1.17 8.18 -4.61
C ALA A 44 1.56 7.58 -3.25
N ALA A 45 0.79 6.65 -2.70
CA ALA A 45 1.15 5.94 -1.47
C ALA A 45 2.26 4.92 -1.72
N ARG A 46 2.21 4.21 -2.84
CA ARG A 46 3.22 3.26 -3.28
C ARG A 46 4.56 3.95 -3.55
N GLU A 47 4.57 5.13 -4.18
CA GLU A 47 5.79 5.94 -4.36
C GLU A 47 6.40 6.38 -3.02
N ARG A 48 5.57 6.74 -2.03
CA ARG A 48 6.06 7.12 -0.69
C ARG A 48 6.62 5.94 0.12
N PHE A 49 6.19 4.72 -0.20
CA PHE A 49 6.60 3.49 0.45
C PHE A 49 7.23 2.54 -0.56
N ASP A 50 7.98 3.09 -1.52
CA ASP A 50 8.82 2.28 -2.38
C ASP A 50 9.80 1.48 -1.50
N ASP A 51 9.95 0.20 -1.81
CA ASP A 51 10.82 -0.71 -1.09
C ASP A 51 12.27 -0.19 -1.08
N ASP A 52 12.69 0.55 -2.12
CA ASP A 52 14.01 1.16 -2.17
C ASP A 52 14.14 2.36 -1.22
N ALA A 53 13.11 3.21 -1.10
CA ALA A 53 13.08 4.29 -0.10
C ALA A 53 13.08 3.74 1.34
N VAL A 54 12.35 2.65 1.59
CA VAL A 54 12.36 1.96 2.89
C VAL A 54 13.73 1.34 3.16
N ARG A 55 14.35 0.72 2.16
CA ARG A 55 15.71 0.15 2.26
C ARG A 55 16.74 1.22 2.58
N ASP A 56 16.70 2.36 1.90
CA ASP A 56 17.60 3.49 2.14
C ASP A 56 17.43 4.07 3.55
N LEU A 57 16.18 4.19 4.02
CA LEU A 57 15.88 4.62 5.38
C LEU A 57 16.43 3.65 6.44
N LEU A 58 16.34 2.34 6.18
CA LEU A 58 16.78 1.30 7.11
C LEU A 58 18.27 0.95 7.01
N ALA A 59 18.95 1.30 5.92
CA ALA A 59 20.36 0.95 5.68
C ALA A 59 21.30 1.39 6.81
N PRO A 60 21.20 2.63 7.37
CA PRO A 60 22.03 3.03 8.51
C PRO A 60 21.80 2.18 9.77
N ALA A 61 20.55 1.77 10.02
CA ALA A 61 20.21 0.94 11.16
C ALA A 61 20.76 -0.49 11.00
N LEU A 62 20.66 -1.06 9.80
CA LEU A 62 21.24 -2.38 9.48
C LEU A 62 22.77 -2.38 9.60
N ALA A 63 23.44 -1.34 9.10
CA ALA A 63 24.89 -1.17 9.25
C ALA A 63 25.29 -1.11 10.73
N ARG A 64 24.51 -0.41 11.56
CA ARG A 64 24.73 -0.32 13.00
C ARG A 64 24.58 -1.68 13.71
N VAL A 65 23.52 -2.43 13.41
CA VAL A 65 23.29 -3.76 13.99
C VAL A 65 24.41 -4.72 13.59
N THR A 66 24.85 -4.68 12.34
CA THR A 66 25.97 -5.49 11.84
C THR A 66 27.25 -5.17 12.61
N ARG A 67 27.59 -3.88 12.73
CA ARG A 67 28.77 -3.44 13.50
C ARG A 67 28.72 -3.87 14.96
N LEU A 68 27.55 -3.78 15.60
CA LEU A 68 27.37 -4.25 16.98
C LEU A 68 27.57 -5.76 17.11
N HIS A 69 27.10 -6.53 16.13
CA HIS A 69 27.31 -7.96 16.08
C HIS A 69 28.80 -8.31 15.96
N ASP A 70 29.54 -7.60 15.11
CA ASP A 70 30.98 -7.80 14.93
C ASP A 70 31.77 -7.49 16.21
N ILE A 71 31.42 -6.41 16.91
CA ILE A 71 32.03 -6.06 18.21
C ILE A 71 31.74 -7.16 19.25
N ALA A 72 30.47 -7.58 19.38
CA ALA A 72 30.09 -8.62 20.32
C ALA A 72 30.81 -9.95 20.03
N ARG A 73 30.99 -10.27 18.75
CA ARG A 73 31.76 -11.44 18.32
C ARG A 73 33.24 -11.32 18.69
N SER A 74 33.86 -10.18 18.39
CA SER A 74 35.28 -9.93 18.72
C SER A 74 35.55 -9.99 20.23
N LEU A 75 34.58 -9.56 21.04
CA LEU A 75 34.64 -9.68 22.50
C LEU A 75 34.49 -11.14 22.97
N ALA A 76 33.54 -11.88 22.41
CA ALA A 76 33.34 -13.30 22.73
C ALA A 76 34.56 -14.16 22.34
N ASP A 77 35.22 -13.81 21.23
CA ASP A 77 36.43 -14.46 20.75
C ASP A 77 37.71 -14.00 21.51
N GLY A 78 37.58 -13.02 22.43
CA GLY A 78 38.70 -12.44 23.18
C GLY A 78 39.72 -11.70 22.30
N ALA A 79 39.34 -11.37 21.07
CA ALA A 79 40.19 -10.76 20.05
C ALA A 79 40.24 -9.23 20.14
N ALA A 80 39.27 -8.60 20.83
CA ALA A 80 39.25 -7.17 21.06
C ALA A 80 39.94 -6.79 22.37
N SER A 81 40.81 -5.79 22.32
CA SER A 81 41.34 -5.14 23.52
C SER A 81 40.33 -4.14 24.10
N ASP A 82 40.44 -3.85 25.40
CA ASP A 82 39.57 -2.87 26.08
C ASP A 82 39.60 -1.49 25.40
N ALA A 83 40.77 -1.08 24.90
CA ALA A 83 40.95 0.18 24.19
C ALA A 83 40.19 0.24 22.85
N GLU A 84 40.19 -0.86 22.09
CA GLU A 84 39.45 -0.96 20.83
C GLU A 84 37.93 -0.98 21.08
N THR A 85 37.52 -1.63 22.17
CA THR A 85 36.11 -1.70 22.58
C THR A 85 35.58 -0.32 22.97
N GLU A 86 36.37 0.44 23.72
CA GLU A 86 36.03 1.80 24.12
C GLU A 86 35.98 2.76 22.92
N GLN A 87 36.91 2.61 21.97
CA GLN A 87 36.89 3.40 20.72
C GLN A 87 35.66 3.08 19.86
N ALA A 88 35.29 1.81 19.74
CA ALA A 88 34.09 1.40 19.01
C ALA A 88 32.80 1.96 19.65
N ALA A 89 32.75 2.06 20.98
CA ALA A 89 31.64 2.67 21.70
C ALA A 89 31.53 4.19 21.42
N ARG A 90 32.66 4.90 21.32
CA ARG A 90 32.70 6.33 20.97
C ARG A 90 32.22 6.56 19.53
N ASP A 91 32.75 5.82 18.57
CA ASP A 91 32.33 5.93 17.16
C ASP A 91 30.82 5.66 17.00
N LEU A 92 30.28 4.69 17.74
CA LEU A 92 28.85 4.39 17.75
C LEU A 92 28.04 5.56 18.32
N ALA A 93 28.52 6.19 19.39
CA ALA A 93 27.88 7.36 19.99
C ALA A 93 27.91 8.60 19.07
N ASP A 94 28.92 8.72 18.21
CA ASP A 94 29.05 9.83 17.26
C ASP A 94 28.13 9.68 16.04
N THR A 95 27.72 8.45 15.72
CA THR A 95 26.67 8.19 14.72
C THR A 95 25.25 8.48 15.23
N HIS A 96 25.07 8.91 16.47
CA HIS A 96 23.74 9.20 17.02
C HIS A 96 23.20 10.56 16.54
N PRO A 97 22.08 10.59 15.78
CA PRO A 97 21.54 11.83 15.22
C PRO A 97 21.04 12.81 16.30
N THR A 98 20.65 12.30 17.47
CA THR A 98 20.13 13.10 18.59
C THR A 98 21.21 13.81 19.42
N ARG A 99 22.49 13.54 19.19
CA ARG A 99 23.59 14.19 19.93
C ARG A 99 24.10 15.47 19.26
N ARG A 100 23.66 15.78 18.04
CA ARG A 100 23.84 17.09 17.38
C ARG A 100 22.75 18.09 17.82
N LEU A 101 22.62 18.30 19.12
CA LEU A 101 21.98 19.51 19.65
C LEU A 101 23.11 20.50 19.95
N ARG A 102 23.01 21.67 19.31
CA ARG A 102 23.99 22.76 19.29
C ARG A 102 24.54 23.13 20.66
#